data_AF-A0A924VNT0-F1
#
_entry.id   AF-A0A924VNT0-F1
#
_cell.length_a   1.000
_cell.length_b   1.000
_cell.length_c   1.000
_cell.angle_alpha   90.00
_cell.angle_beta   90.00
_cell.angle_gamma   90.00
#
_symmetry.space_group_name_H-M   'P 1'
#
loop_
_entity.id
_entity.type
_entity.pdbx_description
1 polymer ?
#
loop_
_entity_poly.entity_id
_entity_poly.type
_entity_poly.pdbx_seq_one_letter_code
_entity_poly.pdbx_strand_id
1 'polypeptide(L)'
;MKASVRGGMMVMIAGIISVAFASQAMSARFSSTSYIIDASVMNNFGGQGSSTSFKVTGSGGESIIGNGAGGSYKIGAGYVAQLEKGMQLSVQPSGLLGHYPLDETVLPSVYDNSANIIDGTAVASPASVAGKLGTALSFNGTTQYVGLGSASSFSGSAFTIESWIKSGTNTGSMAVITKASNFWLGLDFGKAAIYDWTGATTCSASTAPSLGDNTWHHIAATLTSGTVNGSIIYIDGVQQKTCTWTPAAQTGSVGIGATKAVSWQQFFNGSIDNVKIFNRVFSTNEIKAEYDAQNAGNPSGIHLGTTIAGTSSTSSYDAIVRTDAGGYTLGVNQNQNLTNGAYTIPAVSGSIASPVTWSEGTTKGLGFTLFGTNATAIPGKWSSGNAYAAFPASATTFYSRTGYSGGAKDYLNMRVRLDVGSSQATGEYQNTITTTGTMIP
;
A
#
# COMPACT_ATOMS: atom_id res chain seq x y z
N MET A 1 -39.29 38.13 -3.66
CA MET A 1 -38.57 39.15 -2.86
C MET A 1 -37.70 38.44 -1.83
N LYS A 2 -36.41 38.82 -1.78
CA LYS A 2 -35.46 38.86 -0.65
C LYS A 2 -35.42 37.64 0.29
N ALA A 3 -34.37 36.81 0.33
CA ALA A 3 -32.94 37.05 0.64
C ALA A 3 -32.63 37.54 2.06
N SER A 4 -31.59 36.91 2.62
CA SER A 4 -30.65 37.38 3.67
C SER A 4 -30.92 36.95 5.13
N VAL A 5 -29.96 36.54 5.99
CA VAL A 5 -28.65 35.85 5.93
C VAL A 5 -27.98 35.99 7.34
N ARG A 6 -27.22 34.95 7.74
CA ARG A 6 -26.00 34.87 8.60
C ARG A 6 -26.01 34.90 10.14
N GLY A 7 -25.15 33.99 10.64
CA GLY A 7 -24.19 34.13 11.76
C GLY A 7 -24.33 32.95 12.72
N GLY A 8 -23.44 31.95 12.86
CA GLY A 8 -22.03 31.80 12.53
C GLY A 8 -21.31 31.32 13.80
N MET A 9 -20.79 30.09 13.84
CA MET A 9 -19.60 29.79 14.63
C MET A 9 -18.83 28.62 14.02
N MET A 10 -17.60 28.96 13.66
CA MET A 10 -16.56 28.17 13.03
C MET A 10 -15.74 27.53 14.15
N VAL A 11 -15.46 26.23 14.06
CA VAL A 11 -14.32 25.64 14.76
C VAL A 11 -13.41 25.07 13.67
N MET A 12 -12.39 25.86 13.33
CA MET A 12 -11.22 25.38 12.62
C MET A 12 -10.32 24.70 13.65
N ILE A 13 -9.94 23.45 13.37
CA ILE A 13 -8.70 22.88 13.91
C ILE A 13 -7.80 22.66 12.69
N ALA A 14 -6.78 23.50 12.59
CA ALA A 14 -5.66 23.32 11.68
C ALA A 14 -4.71 22.27 12.24
N GLY A 15 -4.19 21.40 11.39
CA GLY A 15 -3.19 20.42 11.80
C GLY A 15 -2.59 19.70 10.60
N ILE A 16 -1.39 20.15 10.22
CA ILE A 16 -0.37 19.46 9.40
C ILE A 16 -0.88 19.03 8.01
N ILE A 17 -0.71 19.93 7.04
CA ILE A 17 -0.79 19.59 5.63
C ILE A 17 0.57 19.07 5.23
N SER A 18 0.55 17.87 4.70
CA SER A 18 1.72 17.22 4.15
C SER A 18 1.33 16.55 2.85
N VAL A 19 2.33 16.18 2.06
CA VAL A 19 2.18 15.64 0.70
C VAL A 19 1.32 14.37 0.72
N ALA A 20 0.02 14.57 0.60
CA ALA A 20 -0.97 13.54 0.58
C ALA A 20 -1.57 13.45 -0.82
N PHE A 21 -1.07 12.52 -1.62
CA PHE A 21 -1.86 12.03 -2.74
C PHE A 21 -2.91 11.09 -2.14
N ALA A 22 -4.09 11.62 -1.86
CA ALA A 22 -5.23 10.80 -1.52
C ALA A 22 -5.78 10.18 -2.82
N SER A 23 -5.35 8.98 -3.17
CA SER A 23 -6.15 8.16 -4.07
C SER A 23 -7.34 7.64 -3.26
N GLN A 24 -8.47 8.34 -3.32
CA GLN A 24 -9.73 7.77 -2.86
C GLN A 24 -10.21 6.76 -3.91
N ALA A 25 -9.66 5.55 -3.88
CA ALA A 25 -10.40 4.41 -4.36
C ALA A 25 -11.38 4.03 -3.24
N MET A 26 -12.64 4.44 -3.37
CA MET A 26 -13.68 3.86 -2.54
C MET A 26 -13.74 2.37 -2.87
N SER A 27 -13.25 1.52 -1.95
CA SER A 27 -13.77 0.17 -1.87
C SER A 27 -15.24 0.33 -1.49
N ALA A 28 -16.14 0.25 -2.46
CA ALA A 28 -17.52 -0.06 -2.16
C ALA A 28 -17.50 -1.46 -1.54
N ARG A 29 -17.53 -1.54 -0.20
CA ARG A 29 -17.97 -2.76 0.47
C ARG A 29 -19.34 -3.08 -0.10
N PHE A 30 -19.51 -4.31 -0.59
CA PHE A 30 -20.82 -4.85 -0.90
C PHE A 30 -21.67 -4.75 0.36
N SER A 31 -22.58 -3.78 0.39
CA SER A 31 -23.65 -3.71 1.35
C SER A 31 -24.94 -3.64 0.55
N SER A 32 -25.82 -4.59 0.81
CA SER A 32 -27.15 -4.65 0.22
C SER A 32 -28.13 -4.70 1.37
N THR A 33 -29.16 -3.87 1.31
CA THR A 33 -30.31 -3.92 2.21
C THR A 33 -31.26 -5.10 1.90
N SER A 34 -30.95 -5.89 0.86
CA SER A 34 -31.90 -6.80 0.23
C SER A 34 -31.62 -8.29 0.49
N TYR A 35 -30.47 -8.67 1.04
CA TYR A 35 -30.14 -10.08 1.27
C TYR A 35 -29.27 -10.35 2.49
N ILE A 36 -29.50 -11.51 3.13
CA ILE A 36 -28.65 -12.09 4.17
C ILE A 36 -27.98 -13.33 3.59
N ILE A 37 -26.66 -13.44 3.74
CA ILE A 37 -25.89 -14.64 3.45
C ILE A 37 -25.63 -15.34 4.78
N ASP A 38 -26.28 -16.48 5.01
CA ASP A 38 -26.07 -17.27 6.22
C ASP A 38 -25.17 -18.46 5.88
N ALA A 39 -24.00 -18.54 6.51
CA ALA A 39 -23.03 -19.61 6.31
C ALA A 39 -23.33 -20.86 7.16
N SER A 40 -24.47 -20.91 7.88
CA SER A 40 -24.70 -21.90 8.93
C SER A 40 -25.78 -22.96 8.65
N VAL A 41 -26.10 -23.28 7.40
CA VAL A 41 -26.90 -24.49 7.13
C VAL A 41 -25.99 -25.72 7.23
N MET A 42 -25.85 -26.26 8.44
CA MET A 42 -25.26 -27.58 8.62
C MET A 42 -25.96 -28.58 7.70
N ASN A 43 -25.15 -29.29 6.92
CA ASN A 43 -25.54 -30.48 6.21
C ASN A 43 -26.33 -31.41 7.15
N ASN A 44 -27.60 -31.65 6.89
CA ASN A 44 -28.34 -32.70 7.61
C ASN A 44 -27.95 -34.13 7.17
N PHE A 45 -26.74 -34.31 6.63
CA PHE A 45 -26.16 -35.57 6.17
C PHE A 45 -24.66 -35.56 6.42
N GLY A 46 -24.27 -35.66 7.70
CA GLY A 46 -22.89 -35.54 8.18
C GLY A 46 -21.83 -36.18 7.29
N GLY A 47 -20.84 -35.38 6.90
CA GLY A 47 -19.64 -35.77 6.16
C GLY A 47 -18.86 -34.54 5.67
N GLN A 48 -17.53 -34.62 5.64
CA GLN A 48 -16.68 -33.59 5.04
C GLN A 48 -16.90 -33.55 3.53
N GLY A 49 -17.31 -32.39 3.02
CA GLY A 49 -17.47 -32.12 1.59
C GLY A 49 -17.53 -30.63 1.32
N SER A 50 -17.02 -30.22 0.16
CA SER A 50 -17.17 -28.87 -0.38
C SER A 50 -18.66 -28.54 -0.56
N SER A 51 -19.13 -27.41 -0.03
CA SER A 51 -20.49 -26.93 -0.33
C SER A 51 -20.47 -26.05 -1.57
N THR A 52 -21.19 -26.46 -2.61
CA THR A 52 -21.61 -25.62 -3.74
C THR A 52 -22.91 -24.85 -3.44
N SER A 53 -23.42 -24.92 -2.21
CA SER A 53 -24.77 -24.50 -1.85
C SER A 53 -24.72 -23.43 -0.76
N PHE A 54 -24.88 -22.17 -1.16
CA PHE A 54 -25.15 -21.05 -0.27
C PHE A 54 -26.66 -20.72 -0.34
N LYS A 55 -27.31 -20.50 0.80
CA LYS A 55 -28.70 -20.02 0.84
C LYS A 55 -28.66 -18.50 0.96
N VAL A 56 -29.04 -17.80 -0.12
CA VAL A 56 -29.34 -16.37 -0.04
C VAL A 56 -30.82 -16.23 0.28
N THR A 57 -31.12 -15.55 1.37
CA THR A 57 -32.51 -15.23 1.74
C THR A 57 -32.73 -13.76 1.47
N GLY A 58 -33.73 -13.43 0.65
CA GLY A 58 -34.14 -12.04 0.45
C GLY A 58 -34.68 -11.43 1.74
N SER A 59 -34.73 -10.10 1.84
CA SER A 59 -35.26 -9.38 3.02
C SER A 59 -36.71 -9.74 3.39
N GLY A 60 -37.45 -10.44 2.52
CA GLY A 60 -38.78 -11.00 2.77
C GLY A 60 -38.84 -12.48 3.18
N GLY A 61 -37.71 -13.17 3.41
CA GLY A 61 -37.69 -14.57 3.87
C GLY A 61 -37.71 -15.66 2.77
N GLU A 62 -37.73 -15.27 1.50
CA GLU A 62 -37.76 -16.17 0.35
C GLU A 62 -36.38 -16.77 0.03
N SER A 63 -36.33 -18.06 -0.32
CA SER A 63 -35.09 -18.81 -0.61
C SER A 63 -34.72 -18.70 -2.09
N ILE A 64 -33.46 -18.33 -2.37
CA ILE A 64 -32.93 -18.25 -3.74
C ILE A 64 -32.35 -19.61 -4.18
N ILE A 65 -32.79 -20.12 -5.34
CA ILE A 65 -32.24 -21.35 -5.95
C ILE A 65 -31.57 -20.97 -7.28
N GLY A 66 -30.28 -21.27 -7.42
CA GLY A 66 -29.54 -21.05 -8.67
C GLY A 66 -29.91 -22.09 -9.73
N ASN A 67 -30.06 -21.67 -10.99
CA ASN A 67 -30.28 -22.58 -12.11
C ASN A 67 -29.18 -22.42 -13.17
N GLY A 68 -28.20 -23.34 -13.16
CA GLY A 68 -27.21 -23.48 -14.22
C GLY A 68 -26.20 -22.32 -14.37
N ALA A 69 -25.33 -22.44 -15.37
CA ALA A 69 -24.15 -21.60 -15.61
C ALA A 69 -24.42 -20.13 -16.00
N GLY A 70 -25.66 -19.64 -15.86
CA GLY A 70 -26.00 -18.22 -16.07
C GLY A 70 -26.03 -17.47 -14.73
N GLY A 71 -25.55 -16.22 -14.71
CA GLY A 71 -25.56 -15.32 -13.54
C GLY A 71 -26.95 -14.84 -13.08
N SER A 72 -27.97 -15.68 -13.25
CA SER A 72 -29.38 -15.40 -13.08
C SER A 72 -29.98 -16.37 -12.08
N TYR A 73 -30.72 -15.87 -11.07
CA TYR A 73 -31.40 -16.71 -10.08
C TYR A 73 -32.91 -16.48 -10.12
N LYS A 74 -33.69 -17.54 -9.85
CA LYS A 74 -35.15 -17.47 -9.74
C LYS A 74 -35.55 -17.24 -8.28
N ILE A 75 -36.42 -16.27 -8.05
CA ILE A 75 -37.19 -16.13 -6.81
C ILE A 75 -38.58 -16.72 -7.05
N GLY A 76 -39.20 -17.33 -6.03
CA GLY A 76 -40.31 -18.31 -6.03
C GLY A 76 -41.54 -18.10 -6.94
N ALA A 77 -41.65 -17.01 -7.69
CA ALA A 77 -42.58 -16.88 -8.80
C ALA A 77 -42.01 -15.95 -9.89
N GLY A 78 -41.46 -16.53 -10.96
CA GLY A 78 -41.29 -15.86 -12.26
C GLY A 78 -40.20 -14.77 -12.40
N TYR A 79 -39.65 -14.22 -11.31
CA TYR A 79 -38.63 -13.18 -11.39
C TYR A 79 -37.23 -13.79 -11.53
N VAL A 80 -36.53 -13.40 -12.61
CA VAL A 80 -35.09 -13.59 -12.77
C VAL A 80 -34.40 -12.31 -12.32
N ALA A 81 -33.60 -12.39 -11.27
CA ALA A 81 -32.70 -11.30 -10.90
C ALA A 81 -31.28 -11.66 -11.34
N GLN A 82 -30.60 -10.73 -12.00
CA GLN A 82 -29.16 -10.78 -12.23
C GLN A 82 -28.47 -10.23 -10.98
N LEU A 83 -27.40 -10.87 -10.53
CA LEU A 83 -26.50 -10.26 -9.55
C LEU A 83 -25.83 -9.04 -10.20
N GLU A 84 -25.71 -7.95 -9.45
CA GLU A 84 -24.92 -6.81 -9.91
C GLU A 84 -23.46 -7.23 -10.06
N LYS A 85 -22.92 -7.06 -11.27
CA LYS A 85 -21.48 -7.13 -11.52
C LYS A 85 -20.78 -6.05 -10.69
N GLY A 86 -19.61 -6.35 -10.14
CA GLY A 86 -18.86 -5.46 -9.27
C GLY A 86 -17.42 -5.25 -9.71
N MET A 87 -16.88 -4.08 -9.36
CA MET A 87 -15.47 -3.75 -9.55
C MET A 87 -14.82 -3.34 -8.23
N GLN A 88 -13.64 -3.88 -7.97
CA GLN A 88 -12.71 -3.37 -6.97
C GLN A 88 -11.53 -2.73 -7.70
N LEU A 89 -11.27 -1.46 -7.40
CA LEU A 89 -10.06 -0.73 -7.81
C LEU A 89 -9.25 -0.41 -6.55
N SER A 90 -7.94 -0.67 -6.61
CA SER A 90 -6.98 -0.21 -5.60
C SER A 90 -5.82 0.48 -6.31
N VAL A 91 -5.27 1.53 -5.69
CA VAL A 91 -4.04 2.19 -6.13
C VAL A 91 -3.06 2.11 -4.98
N GLN A 92 -1.88 1.55 -5.23
CA GLN A 92 -0.84 1.35 -4.23
C GLN A 92 0.55 1.65 -4.81
N PRO A 93 1.57 1.93 -3.98
CA PRO A 93 2.93 2.03 -4.48
C PRO A 93 3.37 0.73 -5.15
N SER A 94 4.12 0.86 -6.24
CA SER A 94 4.48 -0.28 -7.07
C SER A 94 5.40 -1.24 -6.32
N GLY A 95 5.13 -2.53 -6.50
CA GLY A 95 5.91 -3.59 -5.85
C GLY A 95 5.56 -3.84 -4.39
N LEU A 96 4.49 -3.23 -3.87
CA LEU A 96 4.01 -3.48 -2.50
C LEU A 96 3.59 -4.96 -2.35
N LEU A 97 4.33 -5.67 -1.51
CA LEU A 97 4.10 -7.07 -1.21
C LEU A 97 3.18 -7.27 0.00
N GLY A 98 3.26 -6.39 1.00
CA GLY A 98 2.45 -6.44 2.20
C GLY A 98 2.38 -5.08 2.86
N HIS A 99 1.20 -4.71 3.36
CA HIS A 99 0.95 -3.47 4.09
C HIS A 99 0.04 -3.75 5.28
N TYR A 100 0.59 -3.60 6.47
CA TYR A 100 -0.11 -3.80 7.73
C TYR A 100 -0.16 -2.46 8.46
N PRO A 101 -1.27 -1.71 8.35
CA PRO A 101 -1.44 -0.47 9.10
C PRO A 101 -1.37 -0.70 10.60
N LEU A 102 -1.84 -1.88 11.07
CA LEU A 102 -2.02 -2.20 12.49
C LEU A 102 -3.14 -1.37 13.16
N ASP A 103 -4.15 -1.05 12.35
CA ASP A 103 -5.34 -0.27 12.72
C ASP A 103 -6.45 -1.11 13.40
N GLU A 104 -6.18 -2.38 13.72
CA GLU A 104 -7.22 -3.28 14.19
C GLU A 104 -7.67 -2.96 15.61
N THR A 105 -8.98 -2.77 15.76
CA THR A 105 -9.64 -2.59 17.06
C THR A 105 -10.13 -3.90 17.66
N VAL A 106 -10.10 -4.99 16.88
CA VAL A 106 -10.53 -6.33 17.28
C VAL A 106 -9.53 -7.36 16.75
N LEU A 107 -8.88 -8.05 17.67
CA LEU A 107 -7.91 -9.12 17.42
C LEU A 107 -8.61 -10.50 17.49
N PRO A 108 -8.04 -11.57 16.89
CA PRO A 108 -6.64 -11.74 16.50
C PRO A 108 -6.31 -11.45 15.03
N SER A 109 -7.28 -11.15 14.18
CA SER A 109 -6.99 -10.85 12.77
C SER A 109 -6.20 -9.55 12.63
N VAL A 110 -5.18 -9.57 11.79
CA VAL A 110 -4.40 -8.39 11.37
C VAL A 110 -4.42 -8.38 9.85
N TYR A 111 -4.90 -7.30 9.23
CA TYR A 111 -5.22 -7.30 7.81
C TYR A 111 -4.07 -6.78 6.96
N ASP A 112 -3.83 -7.45 5.83
CA ASP A 112 -2.93 -6.96 4.78
C ASP A 112 -3.71 -6.15 3.75
N ASN A 113 -3.44 -4.84 3.70
CA ASN A 113 -4.04 -3.91 2.75
C ASN A 113 -3.41 -3.97 1.34
N SER A 114 -2.42 -4.83 1.13
CA SER A 114 -1.79 -5.01 -0.16
C SER A 114 -2.58 -5.89 -1.13
N ALA A 115 -2.08 -5.96 -2.36
CA ALA A 115 -2.58 -6.89 -3.36
C ALA A 115 -2.38 -8.38 -3.01
N ASN A 116 -1.55 -8.75 -2.05
CA ASN A 116 -1.29 -10.17 -1.79
C ASN A 116 -2.23 -10.77 -0.73
N ILE A 117 -2.85 -9.95 0.11
CA ILE A 117 -3.82 -10.36 1.14
C ILE A 117 -3.24 -11.48 2.02
N ILE A 118 -2.09 -11.17 2.63
CA ILE A 118 -1.38 -12.08 3.52
C ILE A 118 -1.76 -11.71 4.96
N ASP A 119 -3.00 -12.00 5.32
CA ASP A 119 -3.51 -11.63 6.64
C ASP A 119 -2.73 -12.35 7.76
N GLY A 120 -2.52 -11.61 8.85
CA GLY A 120 -1.84 -12.05 10.05
C GLY A 120 -2.77 -12.51 11.16
N THR A 121 -2.17 -13.18 12.13
CA THR A 121 -2.81 -13.54 13.40
C THR A 121 -1.98 -13.04 14.56
N ALA A 122 -2.53 -12.12 15.34
CA ALA A 122 -1.96 -11.66 16.60
C ALA A 122 -2.01 -12.76 17.66
N VAL A 123 -0.91 -12.94 18.38
CA VAL A 123 -0.71 -13.99 19.39
C VAL A 123 -0.48 -13.34 20.75
N ALA A 124 -1.07 -13.96 21.79
CA ALA A 124 -1.05 -13.47 23.16
C ALA A 124 -1.62 -12.04 23.34
N SER A 125 -2.51 -11.63 22.44
CA SER A 125 -3.34 -10.41 22.52
C SER A 125 -2.54 -9.13 22.80
N PRO A 126 -1.66 -8.68 21.86
CA PRO A 126 -1.11 -7.32 21.92
C PRO A 126 -2.23 -6.28 22.01
N ALA A 127 -1.95 -5.15 22.66
CA ALA A 127 -2.96 -4.12 22.86
C ALA A 127 -3.01 -3.16 21.67
N SER A 128 -4.21 -2.83 21.18
CA SER A 128 -4.40 -1.72 20.24
C SER A 128 -4.29 -0.39 21.00
N VAL A 129 -3.39 0.49 20.56
CA VAL A 129 -3.10 1.78 21.18
C VAL A 129 -3.14 2.90 20.14
N ALA A 130 -3.09 4.16 20.57
CA ALA A 130 -2.94 5.28 19.64
C ALA A 130 -1.61 5.15 18.87
N GLY A 131 -1.70 5.14 17.54
CA GLY A 131 -0.57 4.96 16.64
C GLY A 131 0.13 6.27 16.29
N LYS A 132 1.15 6.16 15.44
CA LYS A 132 1.65 7.29 14.65
C LYS A 132 0.65 7.64 13.54
N LEU A 133 0.03 6.64 12.94
CA LEU A 133 -1.00 6.72 11.92
C LEU A 133 -2.21 5.92 12.42
N GLY A 134 -3.31 6.57 12.79
CA GLY A 134 -4.47 5.84 13.31
C GLY A 134 -4.17 5.11 14.62
N THR A 135 -4.27 3.78 14.62
CA THR A 135 -3.91 2.93 15.77
C THR A 135 -2.69 2.08 15.47
N ALA A 136 -2.07 1.56 16.53
CA ALA A 136 -0.91 0.69 16.47
C ALA A 136 -1.09 -0.52 17.39
N LEU A 137 -0.27 -1.56 17.20
CA LEU A 137 -0.18 -2.66 18.15
C LEU A 137 0.98 -2.44 19.12
N SER A 138 0.69 -2.57 20.41
CA SER A 138 1.67 -2.53 21.50
C SER A 138 1.99 -3.94 21.99
N PHE A 139 3.28 -4.27 22.00
CA PHE A 139 3.84 -5.57 22.34
C PHE A 139 4.59 -5.51 23.66
N ASN A 140 4.59 -6.61 24.42
CA ASN A 140 5.10 -6.69 25.79
C ASN A 140 6.58 -7.11 25.93
N GLY A 141 7.27 -7.41 24.84
CA GLY A 141 8.68 -7.86 24.90
C GLY A 141 8.91 -9.31 25.28
N THR A 142 7.87 -10.13 25.44
CA THR A 142 8.03 -11.51 25.93
C THR A 142 7.25 -12.58 25.16
N THR A 143 6.00 -12.32 24.78
CA THR A 143 5.12 -13.37 24.22
C THR A 143 4.25 -12.91 23.06
N GLN A 144 4.13 -11.60 22.86
CA GLN A 144 3.21 -11.01 21.89
C GLN A 144 3.89 -10.78 20.55
N TYR A 145 3.20 -11.14 19.48
CA TYR A 145 3.63 -10.94 18.09
C TYR A 145 2.46 -11.13 17.14
N VAL A 146 2.65 -10.82 15.86
CA VAL A 146 1.74 -11.20 14.77
C VAL A 146 2.45 -12.21 13.88
N GLY A 147 1.85 -13.38 13.69
CA GLY A 147 2.33 -14.41 12.77
C GLY A 147 1.70 -14.27 11.40
N LEU A 148 2.51 -14.27 10.35
CA LEU A 148 2.08 -14.13 8.94
C LEU A 148 2.30 -15.43 8.12
N GLY A 149 2.54 -16.56 8.79
CA GLY A 149 2.86 -17.83 8.12
C GLY A 149 4.24 -17.81 7.46
N SER A 150 4.43 -18.51 6.33
CA SER A 150 5.70 -18.54 5.58
C SER A 150 5.75 -17.60 4.39
N ALA A 151 4.63 -16.97 4.00
CA ALA A 151 4.46 -15.98 2.93
C ALA A 151 5.56 -16.03 1.84
N SER A 152 5.37 -16.88 0.83
CA SER A 152 6.36 -17.09 -0.25
C SER A 152 6.54 -15.86 -1.15
N SER A 153 5.58 -14.94 -1.19
CA SER A 153 5.71 -13.65 -1.88
C SER A 153 6.79 -12.75 -1.25
N PHE A 154 7.17 -13.00 0.01
CA PHE A 154 8.27 -12.30 0.68
C PHE A 154 9.62 -13.00 0.45
N SER A 155 9.71 -13.88 -0.56
CA SER A 155 10.94 -14.54 -0.98
C SER A 155 11.48 -13.82 -2.21
N GLY A 156 12.61 -13.13 -2.06
CA GLY A 156 13.25 -12.33 -3.09
C GLY A 156 14.69 -11.96 -2.71
N SER A 157 15.42 -11.39 -3.66
CA SER A 157 16.80 -10.92 -3.49
C SER A 157 16.91 -9.40 -3.39
N ALA A 158 15.79 -8.69 -3.45
CA ALA A 158 15.71 -7.25 -3.38
C ALA A 158 14.44 -6.82 -2.64
N PHE A 159 14.58 -5.95 -1.64
CA PHE A 159 13.44 -5.46 -0.86
C PHE A 159 13.60 -4.00 -0.44
N THR A 160 12.46 -3.38 -0.13
CA THR A 160 12.39 -2.25 0.81
C THR A 160 11.43 -2.63 1.92
N ILE A 161 11.82 -2.41 3.16
CA ILE A 161 11.01 -2.74 4.34
C ILE A 161 10.98 -1.51 5.22
N GLU A 162 9.82 -1.13 5.73
CA GLU A 162 9.67 0.03 6.60
C GLU A 162 8.57 -0.15 7.65
N SER A 163 8.67 0.61 8.74
CA SER A 163 7.66 0.69 9.78
C SER A 163 7.92 1.88 10.71
N TRP A 164 6.85 2.37 11.35
CA TRP A 164 6.96 3.22 12.53
C TRP A 164 7.08 2.40 13.80
N ILE A 165 7.96 2.83 14.69
CA ILE A 165 8.18 2.19 15.98
C ILE A 165 8.22 3.20 17.12
N LYS A 166 7.80 2.76 18.30
CA LYS A 166 7.97 3.50 19.55
C LYS A 166 8.37 2.52 20.64
N SER A 167 9.57 2.65 21.17
CA SER A 167 10.10 1.75 22.20
C SER A 167 10.66 2.54 23.38
N GLY A 168 10.59 1.95 24.57
CA GLY A 168 11.40 2.39 25.70
C GLY A 168 12.85 1.93 25.56
N THR A 169 13.64 2.13 26.62
CA THR A 169 15.04 1.71 26.65
C THR A 169 15.18 0.21 26.36
N ASN A 170 16.02 -0.11 25.39
CA ASN A 170 16.26 -1.47 24.92
C ASN A 170 17.74 -1.81 25.06
N THR A 171 18.04 -2.93 25.71
CA THR A 171 19.40 -3.43 25.97
C THR A 171 19.71 -4.76 25.24
N GLY A 172 18.94 -5.14 24.23
CA GLY A 172 19.11 -6.36 23.45
C GLY A 172 18.51 -6.25 22.04
N SER A 173 18.34 -7.39 21.36
CA SER A 173 17.77 -7.44 20.02
C SER A 173 16.26 -7.67 20.06
N MET A 174 15.51 -6.82 19.36
CA MET A 174 14.04 -6.84 19.28
C MET A 174 13.60 -6.70 17.82
N ALA A 175 12.83 -7.67 17.36
CA ALA A 175 12.37 -7.77 15.98
C ALA A 175 11.15 -6.89 15.72
N VAL A 176 11.17 -6.09 14.65
CA VAL A 176 10.01 -5.33 14.19
C VAL A 176 9.26 -6.11 13.12
N ILE A 177 9.97 -6.53 12.07
CA ILE A 177 9.43 -7.39 11.01
C ILE A 177 10.54 -8.32 10.54
N THR A 178 10.21 -9.60 10.41
CA THR A 178 11.18 -10.63 10.06
C THR A 178 10.59 -11.63 9.11
N LYS A 179 11.43 -12.13 8.21
CA LYS A 179 11.24 -13.41 7.52
C LYS A 179 12.44 -14.26 7.88
N ALA A 180 12.21 -15.27 8.71
CA ALA A 180 13.28 -16.14 9.22
C ALA A 180 14.14 -16.69 8.07
N SER A 181 15.44 -16.71 8.30
CA SER A 181 16.48 -17.07 7.32
C SER A 181 16.68 -16.10 6.15
N ASN A 182 15.86 -15.06 5.99
CA ASN A 182 15.96 -14.10 4.88
C ASN A 182 16.33 -12.70 5.38
N PHE A 183 15.39 -12.01 6.01
CA PHE A 183 15.59 -10.65 6.52
C PHE A 183 15.05 -10.51 7.93
N TRP A 184 15.66 -9.57 8.64
CA TRP A 184 15.23 -9.11 9.95
C TRP A 184 15.48 -7.61 9.98
N LEU A 185 14.42 -6.84 10.29
CA LEU A 185 14.52 -5.42 10.60
C LEU A 185 14.05 -5.25 12.04
N GLY A 186 14.81 -4.50 12.83
CA GLY A 186 14.48 -4.28 14.23
C GLY A 186 15.48 -3.39 14.93
N LEU A 187 15.48 -3.49 16.26
CA LEU A 187 16.40 -2.77 17.13
C LEU A 187 17.42 -3.73 17.72
N ASP A 188 18.70 -3.40 17.61
CA ASP A 188 19.80 -4.08 18.28
C ASP A 188 20.46 -3.11 19.27
N PHE A 189 20.31 -3.36 20.57
CA PHE A 189 20.73 -2.45 21.66
C PHE A 189 20.21 -1.02 21.45
N GLY A 190 18.94 -0.91 21.04
CA GLY A 190 18.25 0.36 20.78
C GLY A 190 18.62 1.03 19.45
N LYS A 191 19.42 0.42 18.58
CA LYS A 191 19.77 0.97 17.26
C LYS A 191 19.03 0.24 16.14
N ALA A 192 18.57 0.94 15.12
CA ALA A 192 18.04 0.29 13.92
C ALA A 192 19.10 -0.63 13.31
N ALA A 193 18.71 -1.86 12.99
CA ALA A 193 19.61 -2.88 12.49
C ALA A 193 18.94 -3.83 11.50
N ILE A 194 19.77 -4.42 10.64
CA ILE A 194 19.39 -5.51 9.74
C ILE A 194 20.23 -6.76 10.02
N TYR A 195 19.62 -7.93 9.85
CA TYR A 195 20.28 -9.22 9.95
C TYR A 195 19.88 -10.16 8.80
N ASP A 196 20.85 -10.92 8.29
CA ASP A 196 20.73 -11.77 7.10
C ASP A 196 20.76 -13.28 7.39
N TRP A 197 20.83 -13.65 8.66
CA TRP A 197 20.80 -15.04 9.13
C TRP A 197 21.99 -15.92 8.74
N THR A 198 23.04 -15.36 8.13
CA THR A 198 24.26 -16.13 7.78
C THR A 198 25.28 -16.19 8.91
N GLY A 199 25.01 -15.49 10.02
CA GLY A 199 25.95 -15.36 11.14
C GLY A 199 27.14 -14.45 10.84
N ALA A 200 27.19 -13.80 9.66
CA ALA A 200 28.38 -13.10 9.20
C ALA A 200 28.59 -11.72 9.85
N THR A 201 27.54 -10.97 10.25
CA THR A 201 27.55 -9.78 11.15
C THR A 201 26.16 -9.12 11.18
N THR A 202 25.69 -8.65 12.34
CA THR A 202 24.53 -7.72 12.45
C THR A 202 24.97 -6.34 11.95
N CYS A 203 24.29 -5.79 10.94
CA CYS A 203 24.56 -4.42 10.53
C CYS A 203 23.64 -3.48 11.31
N SER A 204 24.19 -2.75 12.28
CA SER A 204 23.46 -1.76 13.07
C SER A 204 23.91 -0.34 12.76
N ALA A 205 22.98 0.62 12.90
CA ALA A 205 23.25 2.05 12.85
C ALA A 205 23.95 2.52 14.15
N SER A 206 25.10 1.93 14.49
CA SER A 206 25.76 2.07 15.80
C SER A 206 26.16 3.50 16.16
N THR A 207 26.35 4.38 15.17
CA THR A 207 26.65 5.81 15.36
C THR A 207 25.41 6.69 15.54
N ALA A 208 24.21 6.17 15.24
CA ALA A 208 22.96 6.91 15.45
C ALA A 208 22.59 6.95 16.94
N PRO A 209 21.72 7.87 17.39
CA PRO A 209 21.13 7.83 18.73
C PRO A 209 20.35 6.54 19.01
N SER A 210 20.08 6.25 20.29
CA SER A 210 19.19 5.13 20.64
C SER A 210 17.75 5.52 20.31
N LEU A 211 17.01 4.64 19.67
CA LEU A 211 15.59 4.79 19.36
C LEU A 211 14.68 4.30 20.51
N GLY A 212 15.27 3.95 21.65
CA GLY A 212 14.58 3.56 22.87
C GLY A 212 14.26 4.74 23.79
N ASP A 213 13.71 5.82 23.23
CA ASP A 213 13.46 7.10 23.91
C ASP A 213 11.97 7.40 24.16
N ASN A 214 11.10 6.42 23.90
CA ASN A 214 9.64 6.54 23.94
C ASN A 214 9.05 7.56 22.95
N THR A 215 9.72 7.82 21.83
CA THR A 215 9.17 8.62 20.72
C THR A 215 8.95 7.77 19.46
N TRP A 216 8.11 8.25 18.55
CA TRP A 216 7.85 7.57 17.28
C TRP A 216 8.97 7.85 16.29
N HIS A 217 9.62 6.79 15.82
CA HIS A 217 10.62 6.84 14.76
C HIS A 217 10.19 5.99 13.57
N HIS A 218 10.49 6.45 12.37
CA HIS A 218 10.40 5.63 11.17
C HIS A 218 11.73 4.93 10.96
N ILE A 219 11.70 3.60 10.80
CA ILE A 219 12.86 2.82 10.39
C ILE A 219 12.57 2.18 9.05
N ALA A 220 13.56 2.21 8.17
CA ALA A 220 13.49 1.53 6.89
C ALA A 220 14.81 0.86 6.51
N ALA A 221 14.74 -0.18 5.69
CA ALA A 221 15.89 -0.82 5.09
C ALA A 221 15.63 -1.11 3.62
N THR A 222 16.59 -0.73 2.77
CA THR A 222 16.67 -1.20 1.38
C THR A 222 17.69 -2.34 1.32
N LEU A 223 17.31 -3.46 0.71
CA LEU A 223 18.09 -4.68 0.72
C LEU A 223 18.39 -5.11 -0.71
N THR A 224 19.66 -5.36 -1.02
CA THR A 224 20.12 -5.90 -2.30
C THR A 224 21.10 -7.05 -2.05
N SER A 225 20.67 -8.27 -2.36
CA SER A 225 21.43 -9.49 -2.06
C SER A 225 22.82 -9.48 -2.68
N GLY A 226 23.85 -9.75 -1.87
CA GLY A 226 25.22 -9.98 -2.33
C GLY A 226 25.93 -8.73 -2.89
N THR A 227 25.31 -7.55 -2.82
CA THR A 227 25.94 -6.31 -3.28
C THR A 227 26.69 -5.65 -2.13
N VAL A 228 28.00 -5.47 -2.29
CA VAL A 228 28.86 -4.83 -1.28
C VAL A 228 28.35 -3.43 -0.98
N ASN A 229 27.99 -3.16 0.28
CA ASN A 229 27.37 -1.89 0.72
C ASN A 229 26.09 -1.49 -0.06
N GLY A 230 25.44 -2.45 -0.73
CA GLY A 230 24.24 -2.21 -1.53
C GLY A 230 22.93 -2.22 -0.75
N SER A 231 22.98 -2.47 0.56
CA SER A 231 21.83 -2.39 1.46
C SER A 231 22.00 -1.22 2.42
N ILE A 232 20.92 -0.54 2.77
CA ILE A 232 20.98 0.75 3.47
C ILE A 232 19.92 0.78 4.58
N ILE A 233 20.32 1.24 5.77
CA ILE A 233 19.42 1.54 6.90
C ILE A 233 19.11 3.03 6.89
N TYR A 234 17.83 3.35 7.08
CA TYR A 234 17.32 4.71 7.19
C TYR A 234 16.58 4.87 8.53
N ILE A 235 16.74 6.05 9.13
CA ILE A 235 15.99 6.47 10.32
C ILE A 235 15.39 7.84 9.98
N ASP A 236 14.09 7.97 10.16
CA ASP A 236 13.33 9.21 9.91
C ASP A 236 13.61 9.80 8.52
N GLY A 237 13.62 8.93 7.50
CA GLY A 237 13.89 9.28 6.11
C GLY A 237 15.36 9.59 5.77
N VAL A 238 16.28 9.54 6.75
CA VAL A 238 17.70 9.86 6.57
C VAL A 238 18.54 8.59 6.57
N GLN A 239 19.39 8.44 5.55
CA GLN A 239 20.36 7.35 5.45
C GLN A 239 21.34 7.36 6.64
N GLN A 240 21.52 6.21 7.28
CA GLN A 240 22.41 6.04 8.44
C GLN A 240 23.62 5.17 8.12
N LYS A 241 23.39 3.98 7.57
CA LYS A 241 24.42 2.95 7.44
C LYS A 241 24.22 2.15 6.16
N THR A 242 25.33 1.84 5.49
CA THR A 242 25.36 0.88 4.38
C THR A 242 25.95 -0.44 4.83
N CYS A 243 25.47 -1.52 4.22
CA CYS A 243 25.75 -2.90 4.60
C CYS A 243 25.75 -3.80 3.36
N THR A 244 26.42 -4.94 3.48
CA THR A 244 26.20 -6.08 2.59
C THR A 244 25.18 -6.98 3.26
N TRP A 245 24.08 -7.30 2.57
CA TRP A 245 23.08 -8.25 3.03
C TRP A 245 23.10 -9.46 2.10
N THR A 246 23.30 -10.65 2.65
CA THR A 246 23.33 -11.90 1.87
C THR A 246 22.43 -12.92 2.57
N PRO A 247 21.14 -13.03 2.20
CA PRO A 247 20.21 -13.89 2.92
C PRO A 247 20.60 -15.37 2.83
N ALA A 248 20.45 -16.11 3.92
CA ALA A 248 20.76 -17.55 3.97
C ALA A 248 19.73 -18.41 3.19
N ALA A 249 18.43 -18.26 3.49
CA ALA A 249 17.34 -19.00 2.86
C ALA A 249 16.03 -18.19 2.83
N GLN A 250 15.14 -18.48 1.89
CA GLN A 250 13.95 -17.63 1.66
C GLN A 250 12.63 -18.30 2.06
N THR A 251 12.66 -19.30 2.95
CA THR A 251 11.51 -20.17 3.22
C THR A 251 10.93 -20.04 4.63
N GLY A 252 11.54 -19.23 5.49
CA GLY A 252 11.16 -19.14 6.91
C GLY A 252 9.84 -18.41 7.16
N SER A 253 9.36 -18.55 8.40
CA SER A 253 8.17 -17.86 8.88
C SER A 253 8.37 -16.35 8.94
N VAL A 254 7.27 -15.63 8.76
CA VAL A 254 7.22 -14.18 8.81
C VAL A 254 6.51 -13.77 10.09
N GLY A 255 7.07 -12.79 10.80
CA GLY A 255 6.46 -12.25 12.02
C GLY A 255 6.71 -10.77 12.19
N ILE A 256 5.68 -10.07 12.68
CA ILE A 256 5.76 -8.70 13.17
C ILE A 256 5.87 -8.75 14.69
N GLY A 257 6.80 -8.00 15.26
CA GLY A 257 7.02 -7.93 16.70
C GLY A 257 7.76 -9.15 17.30
N ALA A 258 8.22 -10.09 16.49
CA ALA A 258 9.08 -11.21 16.91
C ALA A 258 9.78 -11.85 15.72
N THR A 259 10.77 -12.69 16.01
CA THR A 259 11.40 -13.55 15.01
C THR A 259 11.30 -15.03 15.36
N LYS A 260 11.34 -15.90 14.35
CA LYS A 260 11.23 -17.35 14.51
C LYS A 260 12.38 -18.10 13.86
N ALA A 261 13.53 -18.17 14.52
CA ALA A 261 14.67 -19.00 14.06
C ALA A 261 14.32 -20.49 14.11
N VAL A 262 13.89 -20.92 15.29
CA VAL A 262 13.42 -22.27 15.61
C VAL A 262 12.12 -22.13 16.40
N SER A 263 12.17 -21.31 17.46
CA SER A 263 11.04 -20.81 18.23
C SER A 263 10.92 -19.28 18.10
N TRP A 264 9.78 -18.73 18.51
CA TRP A 264 9.56 -17.30 18.61
C TRP A 264 10.45 -16.68 19.70
N GLN A 265 11.15 -15.62 19.36
CA GLN A 265 12.13 -14.93 20.22
C GLN A 265 12.33 -13.48 19.75
N GLN A 266 13.18 -12.73 20.47
CA GLN A 266 13.47 -11.31 20.19
C GLN A 266 12.18 -10.48 20.07
N PHE A 267 11.27 -10.70 21.00
CA PHE A 267 9.97 -10.05 21.02
C PHE A 267 10.12 -8.54 21.17
N PHE A 268 9.32 -7.80 20.41
CA PHE A 268 9.29 -6.35 20.51
C PHE A 268 8.60 -5.90 21.79
N ASN A 269 9.11 -4.83 22.40
CA ASN A 269 8.60 -4.21 23.61
C ASN A 269 8.34 -2.73 23.31
N GLY A 270 7.07 -2.38 23.10
CA GLY A 270 6.67 -1.09 22.57
C GLY A 270 5.66 -1.21 21.44
N SER A 271 5.44 -0.13 20.72
CA SER A 271 4.44 -0.05 19.66
C SER A 271 5.07 -0.14 18.27
N ILE A 272 4.39 -0.85 17.37
CA ILE A 272 4.72 -0.94 15.94
C ILE A 272 3.49 -0.48 15.16
N ASP A 273 3.72 0.26 14.09
CA ASP A 273 2.69 0.85 13.24
C ASP A 273 3.15 0.83 11.76
N ASN A 274 2.18 0.73 10.84
CA ASN A 274 2.32 0.87 9.40
C ASN A 274 3.50 0.11 8.77
N VAL A 275 3.54 -1.21 8.97
CA VAL A 275 4.58 -2.09 8.39
C VAL A 275 4.34 -2.25 6.90
N LYS A 276 5.34 -1.96 6.07
CA LYS A 276 5.30 -2.23 4.62
C LYS A 276 6.51 -3.01 4.14
N ILE A 277 6.27 -3.86 3.14
CA ILE A 277 7.30 -4.66 2.47
C ILE A 277 7.09 -4.49 0.96
N PHE A 278 8.17 -4.14 0.24
CA PHE A 278 8.19 -3.97 -1.21
C PHE A 278 9.21 -4.91 -1.85
N ASN A 279 8.93 -5.41 -3.06
CA ASN A 279 9.84 -6.27 -3.84
C ASN A 279 10.86 -5.50 -4.68
N ARG A 280 11.13 -4.25 -4.34
CA ARG A 280 12.04 -3.37 -5.06
C ARG A 280 12.86 -2.54 -4.09
N VAL A 281 14.05 -2.15 -4.53
CA VAL A 281 14.96 -1.27 -3.79
C VAL A 281 14.53 0.17 -4.06
N PHE A 282 14.15 0.90 -3.01
CA PHE A 282 13.83 2.32 -3.12
C PHE A 282 15.11 3.13 -3.19
N SER A 283 15.09 4.22 -3.95
CA SER A 283 16.11 5.26 -3.84
C SER A 283 15.99 6.01 -2.50
N THR A 284 17.05 6.70 -2.08
CA THR A 284 17.01 7.56 -0.88
C THR A 284 15.91 8.61 -0.97
N ASN A 285 15.62 9.14 -2.16
CA ASN A 285 14.53 10.09 -2.36
C ASN A 285 13.15 9.43 -2.18
N GLU A 286 12.98 8.17 -2.60
CA GLU A 286 11.75 7.42 -2.39
C GLU A 286 11.54 7.04 -0.91
N ILE A 287 12.61 6.73 -0.16
CA ILE A 287 12.50 6.52 1.29
C ILE A 287 12.11 7.80 2.02
N LYS A 288 12.78 8.93 1.69
CA LYS A 288 12.44 10.23 2.26
C LYS A 288 10.99 10.61 1.94
N ALA A 289 10.56 10.33 0.72
CA ALA A 289 9.20 10.50 0.26
C ALA A 289 8.16 9.71 1.09
N GLU A 290 8.39 8.42 1.33
CA GLU A 290 7.51 7.60 2.18
C GLU A 290 7.45 8.13 3.61
N TYR A 291 8.62 8.46 4.19
CA TYR A 291 8.69 9.06 5.52
C TYR A 291 7.88 10.36 5.61
N ASP A 292 8.12 11.29 4.68
CA ASP A 292 7.44 12.58 4.64
C ASP A 292 5.95 12.44 4.42
N ALA A 293 5.48 11.45 3.65
CA ALA A 293 4.05 11.16 3.46
C ALA A 293 3.39 10.58 4.72
N GLN A 294 4.12 9.78 5.48
CA GLN A 294 3.60 9.13 6.68
C GLN A 294 3.66 10.02 7.91
N ASN A 295 4.67 10.89 8.03
CA ASN A 295 4.80 11.87 9.13
C ASN A 295 3.68 12.94 9.19
N ALA A 296 2.74 12.78 8.28
CA ALA A 296 1.97 13.74 7.56
C ALA A 296 0.52 13.29 7.46
N GLY A 297 0.24 12.08 7.97
CA GLY A 297 -1.07 11.46 7.97
C GLY A 297 -1.43 10.71 6.70
N ASN A 298 -0.53 10.51 5.73
CA ASN A 298 -0.82 9.74 4.52
C ASN A 298 -0.14 8.36 4.53
N PRO A 299 -0.83 7.30 5.00
CA PRO A 299 -0.26 5.96 5.10
C PRO A 299 -0.02 5.27 3.75
N SER A 300 -0.70 5.69 2.68
CA SER A 300 -0.78 4.92 1.41
C SER A 300 -0.41 5.75 0.17
N GLY A 301 0.27 6.87 0.36
CA GLY A 301 0.45 7.88 -0.66
C GLY A 301 1.33 7.48 -1.84
N ILE A 302 0.88 7.88 -3.03
CA ILE A 302 1.80 8.34 -4.07
C ILE A 302 2.62 9.50 -3.48
N HIS A 303 3.95 9.56 -3.63
CA HIS A 303 4.77 10.66 -3.12
C HIS A 303 6.05 10.81 -3.97
N LEU A 304 6.42 12.05 -4.33
CA LEU A 304 7.57 12.39 -5.18
C LEU A 304 8.74 13.07 -4.43
N GLY A 305 8.57 13.37 -3.15
CA GLY A 305 9.56 13.96 -2.27
C GLY A 305 9.36 15.47 -2.16
N THR A 306 10.14 16.09 -1.28
CA THR A 306 10.36 17.54 -1.37
C THR A 306 10.92 17.87 -2.75
N THR A 307 10.29 18.81 -3.45
CA THR A 307 10.79 19.26 -4.74
C THR A 307 12.07 20.06 -4.53
N ILE A 308 13.18 19.59 -5.11
CA ILE A 308 14.46 20.29 -5.11
C ILE A 308 14.63 20.97 -6.49
N ALA A 309 15.10 22.21 -6.49
CA ALA A 309 15.25 22.98 -7.71
C ALA A 309 16.20 22.27 -8.69
N GLY A 310 15.83 22.20 -9.97
CA GLY A 310 16.63 21.56 -11.01
C GLY A 310 16.77 20.03 -10.89
N THR A 311 15.96 19.39 -10.04
CA THR A 311 16.04 17.94 -9.82
C THR A 311 14.76 17.25 -10.26
N SER A 312 14.90 16.02 -10.75
CA SER A 312 13.79 15.16 -11.13
C SER A 312 13.44 14.20 -10.02
N SER A 313 12.16 13.98 -9.85
CA SER A 313 11.56 13.04 -8.92
C SER A 313 10.69 12.06 -9.69
N THR A 314 10.76 10.79 -9.31
CA THR A 314 9.98 9.72 -9.94
C THR A 314 9.39 8.86 -8.85
N SER A 315 8.17 8.38 -9.06
CA SER A 315 7.60 7.33 -8.23
C SER A 315 6.63 6.47 -9.04
N SER A 316 6.45 5.22 -8.63
CA SER A 316 5.70 4.20 -9.40
C SER A 316 4.59 3.60 -8.56
N TYR A 317 3.48 3.28 -9.21
CA TYR A 317 2.21 2.86 -8.63
C TYR A 317 1.56 1.76 -9.43
N ASP A 318 0.79 0.93 -8.75
CA ASP A 318 0.00 -0.11 -9.37
C ASP A 318 -1.48 0.24 -9.20
N ALA A 319 -2.20 0.33 -10.32
CA ALA A 319 -3.65 0.29 -10.33
C ALA A 319 -4.08 -1.18 -10.46
N ILE A 320 -4.71 -1.71 -9.42
CA ILE A 320 -5.13 -3.10 -9.34
C ILE A 320 -6.64 -3.18 -9.49
N VAL A 321 -7.08 -3.98 -10.45
CA VAL A 321 -8.50 -4.15 -10.78
C VAL A 321 -8.91 -5.60 -10.60
N ARG A 322 -10.05 -5.79 -9.96
CA ARG A 322 -10.84 -7.03 -10.01
C ARG A 322 -12.24 -6.68 -10.48
N THR A 323 -12.74 -7.42 -11.45
CA THR A 323 -14.12 -7.27 -11.91
C THR A 323 -14.64 -8.59 -12.47
N ASP A 324 -15.93 -8.83 -12.29
CA ASP A 324 -16.70 -9.91 -12.92
C ASP A 324 -17.47 -9.43 -14.17
N ALA A 325 -17.27 -8.17 -14.57
CA ALA A 325 -17.83 -7.59 -15.79
C ALA A 325 -17.20 -8.19 -17.06
N GLY A 326 -17.64 -7.75 -18.24
CA GLY A 326 -16.99 -8.11 -19.51
C GLY A 326 -15.70 -7.35 -19.75
N GLY A 327 -15.34 -6.40 -18.88
CA GLY A 327 -14.18 -5.52 -19.03
C GLY A 327 -14.27 -4.28 -18.15
N TYR A 328 -13.33 -3.36 -18.34
CA TYR A 328 -13.29 -2.10 -17.61
C TYR A 328 -12.50 -1.01 -18.35
N THR A 329 -12.74 0.25 -17.98
CA THR A 329 -11.87 1.40 -18.32
C THR A 329 -11.30 2.02 -17.06
N LEU A 330 -10.08 2.54 -17.15
CA LEU A 330 -9.49 3.40 -16.12
C LEU A 330 -9.37 4.83 -16.64
N GLY A 331 -9.93 5.76 -15.88
CA GLY A 331 -9.81 7.20 -16.07
C GLY A 331 -8.93 7.84 -15.00
N VAL A 332 -8.30 8.96 -15.34
CA VAL A 332 -7.51 9.74 -14.40
C VAL A 332 -7.81 11.23 -14.54
N ASN A 333 -7.73 11.97 -13.45
CA ASN A 333 -7.77 13.43 -13.43
C ASN A 333 -7.04 14.01 -12.23
N GLN A 334 -6.76 15.31 -12.29
CA GLN A 334 -6.25 16.12 -11.20
C GLN A 334 -7.22 17.25 -10.85
N ASN A 335 -7.21 17.71 -9.60
CA ASN A 335 -8.04 18.85 -9.20
C ASN A 335 -7.42 20.21 -9.56
N GLN A 336 -6.10 20.31 -9.60
CA GLN A 336 -5.36 21.52 -9.94
C GLN A 336 -3.94 21.18 -10.43
N ASN A 337 -3.16 22.18 -10.83
CA ASN A 337 -1.72 21.98 -11.00
C ASN A 337 -1.03 21.78 -9.63
N LEU A 338 0.20 21.25 -9.64
CA LEU A 338 0.98 21.09 -8.41
C LEU A 338 1.30 22.48 -7.82
N THR A 339 0.94 22.77 -6.57
CA THR A 339 1.11 24.11 -5.96
C THR A 339 1.81 24.09 -4.60
N ASN A 340 2.64 25.09 -4.33
CA ASN A 340 3.24 25.39 -3.04
C ASN A 340 3.11 26.89 -2.76
N GLY A 341 2.10 27.28 -1.96
CA GLY A 341 1.76 28.69 -1.78
C GLY A 341 1.46 29.36 -3.12
N ALA A 342 2.23 30.39 -3.48
CA ALA A 342 2.09 31.10 -4.76
C ALA A 342 2.79 30.39 -5.94
N TYR A 343 3.61 29.38 -5.68
CA TYR A 343 4.35 28.67 -6.72
C TYR A 343 3.50 27.55 -7.31
N THR A 344 3.57 27.38 -8.62
CA THR A 344 2.86 26.32 -9.35
C THR A 344 3.86 25.60 -10.26
N ILE A 345 3.74 24.27 -10.38
CA ILE A 345 4.44 23.48 -11.38
C ILE A 345 3.39 23.00 -12.40
N PRO A 346 3.54 23.35 -13.69
CA PRO A 346 2.59 22.94 -14.72
C PRO A 346 2.68 21.44 -15.01
N ALA A 347 1.68 20.92 -15.71
CA ALA A 347 1.76 19.59 -16.28
C ALA A 347 2.76 19.54 -17.46
N VAL A 348 3.25 18.34 -17.77
CA VAL A 348 3.98 18.07 -19.02
C VAL A 348 3.11 18.43 -20.25
N SER A 349 3.72 18.77 -21.38
CA SER A 349 3.00 19.19 -22.59
C SER A 349 2.20 18.08 -23.29
N GLY A 350 2.48 16.80 -23.00
CA GLY A 350 1.79 15.66 -23.61
C GLY A 350 0.36 15.48 -23.11
N SER A 351 -0.49 14.81 -23.91
CA SER A 351 -1.85 14.43 -23.53
C SER A 351 -2.00 12.91 -23.47
N ILE A 352 -3.08 12.42 -22.88
CA ILE A 352 -3.38 10.98 -22.88
C ILE A 352 -3.55 10.44 -24.31
N ALA A 353 -4.04 11.25 -25.25
CA ALA A 353 -4.17 10.88 -26.65
C ALA A 353 -2.83 10.90 -27.40
N SER A 354 -1.93 11.81 -27.03
CA SER A 354 -0.61 12.01 -27.64
C SER A 354 0.43 12.31 -26.56
N PRO A 355 0.95 11.27 -25.87
CA PRO A 355 1.99 11.44 -24.85
C PRO A 355 3.29 11.89 -25.51
N VAL A 356 4.14 12.57 -24.74
CA VAL A 356 5.45 13.06 -25.22
C VAL A 356 6.59 12.26 -24.59
N THR A 357 7.64 11.99 -25.35
CA THR A 357 8.83 11.31 -24.81
C THR A 357 9.45 12.13 -23.68
N TRP A 358 9.73 11.48 -22.56
CA TRP A 358 10.44 12.11 -21.46
C TRP A 358 11.93 12.17 -21.73
N SER A 359 12.49 13.37 -21.65
CA SER A 359 13.93 13.62 -21.70
C SER A 359 14.33 14.32 -20.41
N GLU A 360 15.18 13.66 -19.63
CA GLU A 360 15.64 14.14 -18.34
C GLU A 360 16.30 15.53 -18.45
N GLY A 361 15.95 16.45 -17.56
CA GLY A 361 16.47 17.81 -17.58
C GLY A 361 15.80 18.73 -18.62
N THR A 362 15.07 18.18 -19.59
CA THR A 362 14.42 18.94 -20.68
C THR A 362 12.91 18.93 -20.56
N THR A 363 12.30 17.77 -20.36
CA THR A 363 10.85 17.65 -20.15
C THR A 363 10.51 18.12 -18.75
N LYS A 364 9.92 19.31 -18.65
CA LYS A 364 9.53 19.90 -17.36
C LYS A 364 8.05 19.71 -17.08
N GLY A 365 7.72 19.71 -15.79
CA GLY A 365 6.36 19.60 -15.28
C GLY A 365 6.06 18.22 -14.69
N LEU A 366 4.82 18.08 -14.23
CA LEU A 366 4.29 16.82 -13.72
C LEU A 366 3.65 16.01 -14.85
N GLY A 367 3.99 14.73 -14.94
CA GLY A 367 3.35 13.81 -15.89
C GLY A 367 3.28 12.38 -15.39
N PHE A 368 2.52 11.56 -16.10
CA PHE A 368 2.47 10.12 -15.87
C PHE A 368 2.61 9.30 -17.16
N THR A 369 3.04 8.05 -17.01
CA THR A 369 3.14 7.07 -18.09
C THR A 369 2.64 5.70 -17.61
N LEU A 370 2.27 4.84 -18.56
CA LEU A 370 2.10 3.41 -18.33
C LEU A 370 3.36 2.68 -18.77
N PHE A 371 3.78 1.66 -18.04
CA PHE A 371 5.01 0.93 -18.36
C PHE A 371 4.93 -0.59 -18.23
N GLY A 372 3.83 -1.12 -17.68
CA GLY A 372 3.65 -2.56 -17.52
C GLY A 372 2.23 -2.93 -17.13
N THR A 373 1.85 -4.17 -17.42
CA THR A 373 0.58 -4.81 -17.00
C THR A 373 0.73 -6.32 -17.12
N ASN A 374 -0.04 -7.11 -16.37
CA ASN A 374 -0.24 -8.54 -16.67
C ASN A 374 -1.37 -8.80 -17.67
N ALA A 375 -2.07 -7.77 -18.14
CA ALA A 375 -2.99 -7.86 -19.26
C ALA A 375 -2.27 -7.95 -20.61
N THR A 376 -3.03 -8.20 -21.67
CA THR A 376 -2.58 -8.53 -23.03
C THR A 376 -1.56 -7.54 -23.63
N ALA A 377 -1.69 -6.24 -23.36
CA ALA A 377 -0.68 -5.22 -23.66
C ALA A 377 -1.09 -3.85 -23.09
N ILE A 378 -0.09 -2.99 -22.86
CA ILE A 378 -0.31 -1.54 -22.74
C ILE A 378 -0.50 -0.91 -24.13
N PRO A 379 -1.32 0.15 -24.28
CA PRO A 379 -1.42 0.86 -25.55
C PRO A 379 -0.06 1.39 -26.02
N GLY A 380 0.30 1.15 -27.29
CA GLY A 380 1.63 1.47 -27.84
C GLY A 380 2.05 2.95 -27.71
N LYS A 381 1.09 3.87 -27.59
CA LYS A 381 1.32 5.31 -27.37
C LYS A 381 2.10 5.65 -26.10
N TRP A 382 2.18 4.74 -25.13
CA TRP A 382 2.91 4.94 -23.87
C TRP A 382 4.41 4.60 -23.97
N SER A 383 4.85 4.04 -25.12
CA SER A 383 6.24 3.64 -25.38
C SER A 383 6.89 2.88 -24.22
N SER A 384 6.13 1.95 -23.62
CA SER A 384 6.55 1.12 -22.47
C SER A 384 7.20 1.87 -21.31
N GLY A 385 6.74 3.09 -21.02
CA GLY A 385 7.15 3.83 -19.83
C GLY A 385 8.03 5.04 -20.08
N ASN A 386 8.24 5.43 -21.33
CA ASN A 386 9.00 6.63 -21.66
C ASN A 386 8.15 7.77 -22.26
N ALA A 387 6.85 7.57 -22.52
CA ALA A 387 5.99 8.60 -23.07
C ALA A 387 4.99 9.09 -22.01
N TYR A 388 5.07 10.38 -21.66
CA TYR A 388 4.35 10.97 -20.54
C TYR A 388 3.22 11.87 -21.00
N ALA A 389 2.11 11.82 -20.26
CA ALA A 389 0.93 12.65 -20.45
C ALA A 389 0.69 13.52 -19.21
N ALA A 390 0.09 14.68 -19.43
CA ALA A 390 -0.51 15.50 -18.39
C ALA A 390 -1.69 14.78 -17.74
N PHE A 391 -1.88 15.02 -16.44
CA PHE A 391 -3.15 14.72 -15.79
C PHE A 391 -4.20 15.76 -16.20
N PRO A 392 -5.33 15.35 -16.78
CA PRO A 392 -6.37 16.28 -17.20
C PRO A 392 -7.20 16.78 -16.02
N ALA A 393 -7.88 17.92 -16.17
CA ALA A 393 -8.78 18.45 -15.14
C ALA A 393 -10.08 17.63 -14.99
N SER A 394 -10.49 16.93 -16.04
CA SER A 394 -11.67 16.05 -16.07
C SER A 394 -11.27 14.60 -16.26
N ALA A 395 -11.98 13.68 -15.62
CA ALA A 395 -11.73 12.23 -15.71
C ALA A 395 -11.65 11.80 -17.19
N THR A 396 -10.47 11.32 -17.60
CA THR A 396 -10.20 10.92 -18.98
C THR A 396 -9.61 9.52 -19.01
N THR A 397 -10.18 8.66 -19.85
CA THR A 397 -9.76 7.27 -19.99
C THR A 397 -8.33 7.15 -20.55
N PHE A 398 -7.45 6.52 -19.79
CA PHE A 398 -6.07 6.25 -20.19
C PHE A 398 -5.79 4.78 -20.50
N TYR A 399 -6.67 3.88 -20.04
CA TYR A 399 -6.57 2.44 -20.27
C TYR A 399 -7.98 1.80 -20.40
N SER A 400 -8.09 0.77 -21.22
CA SER A 400 -9.32 0.00 -21.42
C SER A 400 -8.98 -1.48 -21.62
N ARG A 401 -9.77 -2.37 -21.02
CA ARG A 401 -9.67 -3.82 -21.15
C ARG A 401 -11.04 -4.42 -21.43
N THR A 402 -11.13 -5.22 -22.48
CA THR A 402 -12.34 -5.97 -22.87
C THR A 402 -12.13 -7.48 -22.70
N GLY A 403 -13.20 -8.24 -22.57
CA GLY A 403 -13.21 -9.70 -22.40
C GLY A 403 -12.70 -10.21 -21.05
N TYR A 404 -12.43 -9.34 -20.08
CA TYR A 404 -11.94 -9.75 -18.76
C TYR A 404 -13.10 -10.07 -17.84
N SER A 405 -13.36 -11.36 -17.61
CA SER A 405 -14.46 -11.86 -16.79
C SER A 405 -13.92 -12.67 -15.60
N GLY A 406 -13.71 -11.99 -14.48
CA GLY A 406 -13.24 -12.62 -13.24
C GLY A 406 -11.86 -13.28 -13.33
N GLY A 407 -11.45 -13.95 -12.25
CA GLY A 407 -10.17 -14.65 -12.16
C GLY A 407 -9.05 -13.85 -11.49
N ALA A 408 -7.81 -14.00 -11.98
CA ALA A 408 -6.63 -13.36 -11.39
C ALA A 408 -6.71 -11.83 -11.45
N LYS A 409 -6.16 -11.15 -10.42
CA LYS A 409 -6.07 -9.68 -10.36
C LYS A 409 -5.43 -9.13 -11.61
N ASP A 410 -5.99 -8.06 -12.16
CA ASP A 410 -5.30 -7.27 -13.17
C ASP A 410 -4.49 -6.17 -12.48
N TYR A 411 -3.27 -5.93 -12.94
CA TYR A 411 -2.48 -4.79 -12.50
C TYR A 411 -2.03 -3.97 -13.70
N LEU A 412 -2.02 -2.66 -13.52
CA LEU A 412 -1.49 -1.70 -14.46
C LEU A 412 -0.49 -0.82 -13.74
N ASN A 413 0.77 -0.88 -14.18
CA ASN A 413 1.85 -0.11 -13.59
C ASN A 413 1.89 1.29 -14.21
N MET A 414 1.77 2.29 -13.34
CA MET A 414 1.83 3.71 -13.64
C MET A 414 3.10 4.30 -13.02
N ARG A 415 3.75 5.21 -13.74
CA ARG A 415 4.87 5.97 -13.19
C ARG A 415 4.55 7.44 -13.30
N VAL A 416 4.74 8.15 -12.20
CA VAL A 416 4.62 9.60 -12.13
C VAL A 416 6.02 10.18 -12.07
N ARG A 417 6.21 11.28 -12.79
CA ARG A 417 7.49 11.98 -12.84
C ARG A 417 7.28 13.48 -12.78
N LEU A 418 8.21 14.13 -12.12
CA LEU A 418 8.27 15.57 -11.93
C LEU A 418 9.70 16.01 -12.22
N ASP A 419 9.86 16.97 -13.12
CA ASP A 419 11.14 17.67 -13.28
C ASP A 419 10.86 19.17 -13.33
N VAL A 420 11.67 19.92 -12.61
CA VAL A 420 11.51 21.35 -12.40
C VAL A 420 12.76 22.11 -12.83
N GLY A 421 12.58 23.40 -13.15
CA GLY A 421 13.71 24.29 -13.44
C GLY A 421 14.53 24.60 -12.19
N SER A 422 15.74 25.11 -12.38
CA SER A 422 16.62 25.58 -11.29
C SER A 422 16.07 26.80 -10.54
N SER A 423 15.08 27.49 -11.11
CA SER A 423 14.37 28.61 -10.48
C SER A 423 13.12 28.21 -9.70
N GLN A 424 12.72 26.93 -9.74
CA GLN A 424 11.55 26.47 -9.01
C GLN A 424 11.82 26.54 -7.51
N ALA A 425 10.90 27.14 -6.74
CA ALA A 425 11.03 27.19 -5.30
C ALA A 425 11.09 25.78 -4.70
N THR A 426 12.09 25.51 -3.88
CA THR A 426 12.16 24.26 -3.12
C THR A 426 11.03 24.20 -2.11
N GLY A 427 10.42 23.03 -1.96
CA GLY A 427 9.41 22.79 -0.94
C GLY A 427 8.39 21.74 -1.36
N GLU A 428 7.31 21.68 -0.59
CA GLU A 428 6.24 20.71 -0.79
C GLU A 428 5.15 21.27 -1.69
N TYR A 429 4.91 20.59 -2.81
CA TYR A 429 3.86 20.94 -3.75
C TYR A 429 2.71 19.93 -3.69
N GLN A 430 1.48 20.39 -3.86
CA GLN A 430 0.28 19.61 -3.58
C GLN A 430 -0.75 19.66 -4.71
N ASN A 431 -1.42 18.52 -4.88
CA ASN A 431 -2.47 18.24 -5.85
C ASN A 431 -3.16 16.92 -5.44
N THR A 432 -4.38 16.69 -5.88
CA THR A 432 -5.08 15.41 -5.75
C THR A 432 -5.26 14.78 -7.12
N ILE A 433 -4.65 13.61 -7.32
CA ILE A 433 -4.86 12.76 -8.49
C ILE A 433 -5.91 11.70 -8.16
N THR A 434 -6.95 11.62 -8.98
CA THR A 434 -8.02 10.63 -8.84
C THR A 434 -7.95 9.63 -9.98
N THR A 435 -7.97 8.34 -9.65
CA THR A 435 -8.12 7.25 -10.62
C THR A 435 -9.52 6.65 -10.47
N THR A 436 -10.26 6.55 -11.57
CA THR A 436 -11.63 6.04 -11.61
C THR A 436 -11.70 4.78 -12.44
N GLY A 437 -12.37 3.74 -11.95
CA GLY A 437 -12.68 2.53 -12.72
C GLY A 437 -14.15 2.49 -13.14
N THR A 438 -14.41 2.16 -14.40
CA THR A 438 -15.77 2.00 -14.94
C THR A 438 -15.90 0.64 -15.59
N MET A 439 -16.95 -0.13 -15.23
CA MET A 439 -17.19 -1.45 -15.83
C MET A 439 -17.61 -1.32 -17.29
N ILE A 440 -17.11 -2.22 -18.14
CA ILE A 440 -17.63 -2.45 -19.49
C ILE A 440 -18.48 -3.73 -19.40
N PRO A 441 -19.81 -3.64 -19.59
CA PRO A 441 -20.73 -4.77 -19.45
C PRO A 441 -20.37 -6.01 -20.26
#